data_AF-A0A538AHU8-F1
#
_entry.id   AF-A0A538AHU8-F1
#
_cell.length_a   1.000
_cell.length_b   1.000
_cell.length_c   1.000
_cell.angle_alpha   90.00
_cell.angle_beta   90.00
_cell.angle_gamma   90.00
#
_symmetry.space_group_name_H-M   'P 1'
#
loop_
_entity.id
_entity.type
_entity.pdbx_description
1 polymer ?
#
loop_
_entity_poly.entity_id
_entity_poly.type
_entity_poly.pdbx_seq_one_letter_code
_entity_poly.pdbx_strand_id
1 'polypeptide(L)'
;MTVTSEAPAIVLVRNTYDRNWHATVDGRPVKVLPADYLDQGIAVTAGSHTIMLTYDDPSVEAGIVGSAIALTCLLGAAALLAGRERRRRQATPAPYNVTSSQAYEAQEGGKASR
;
A
#
# COMPACT_ATOMS: atom_id res chain seq x y z
N MET A 1 -30.69 -8.26 -2.48
CA MET A 1 -31.51 -9.49 -2.43
C MET A 1 -32.97 -9.10 -2.24
N THR A 2 -33.91 -9.91 -2.72
CA THR A 2 -35.36 -9.70 -2.52
C THR A 2 -35.91 -10.73 -1.55
N VAL A 3 -36.87 -10.34 -0.72
CA VAL A 3 -37.54 -11.19 0.26
C VAL A 3 -39.02 -10.84 0.31
N THR A 4 -39.87 -11.83 0.59
CA THR A 4 -41.29 -11.61 0.84
C THR A 4 -41.66 -12.25 2.16
N SER A 5 -42.44 -11.55 2.98
CA SER A 5 -42.94 -12.05 4.25
C SER A 5 -44.41 -11.71 4.43
N GLU A 6 -45.21 -12.63 4.97
CA GLU A 6 -46.64 -12.41 5.25
C GLU A 6 -46.87 -11.62 6.55
N ALA A 7 -45.85 -11.56 7.41
CA ALA A 7 -45.87 -10.87 8.70
C ALA A 7 -44.53 -10.14 8.94
N PRO A 8 -44.46 -9.22 9.92
CA PRO A 8 -43.19 -8.69 10.37
C PRO A 8 -42.23 -9.84 10.74
N ALA A 9 -41.01 -9.78 10.21
CA ALA A 9 -40.05 -10.87 10.34
C ALA A 9 -38.62 -10.33 10.43
N ILE A 10 -37.71 -11.19 10.92
CA ILE A 10 -36.27 -10.96 10.83
C ILE A 10 -35.74 -11.85 9.70
N VAL A 11 -35.15 -11.22 8.69
CA VAL A 11 -34.40 -11.92 7.65
C VAL A 11 -33.04 -12.25 8.21
N LEU A 12 -32.75 -13.55 8.28
CA LEU A 12 -31.44 -14.06 8.68
C LEU A 12 -30.54 -14.15 7.45
N VAL A 13 -29.38 -13.51 7.51
CA VAL A 13 -28.33 -13.60 6.52
C VAL A 13 -27.17 -14.35 7.15
N ARG A 14 -26.84 -15.51 6.58
CA ARG A 14 -25.76 -16.40 7.03
C ARG A 14 -24.39 -15.86 6.66
N ASN A 15 -24.03 -14.75 7.29
CA ASN A 15 -22.77 -14.06 7.14
C ASN A 15 -22.37 -13.49 8.50
N THR A 16 -21.07 -13.48 8.79
CA THR A 16 -20.58 -13.04 10.10
C THR A 16 -20.96 -11.58 10.36
N TYR A 17 -21.57 -11.32 11.50
CA TYR A 17 -21.88 -9.98 11.97
C TYR A 17 -20.59 -9.20 12.25
N ASP A 18 -20.57 -7.96 11.81
CA ASP A 18 -19.56 -6.96 12.14
C ASP A 18 -20.22 -5.57 12.13
N ARG A 19 -19.64 -4.63 12.89
CA ARG A 19 -20.14 -3.25 13.01
C ARG A 19 -20.07 -2.45 11.71
N ASN A 20 -19.22 -2.86 10.77
CA ASN A 20 -18.98 -2.23 9.48
C ASN A 20 -20.01 -2.66 8.41
N TRP A 21 -20.94 -3.57 8.75
CA TRP A 21 -22.08 -3.91 7.90
C TRP A 21 -23.20 -2.88 8.00
N HIS A 22 -23.67 -2.45 6.84
CA HIS A 22 -24.79 -1.55 6.67
C HIS A 22 -25.87 -2.23 5.85
N ALA A 23 -27.14 -1.94 6.16
CA ALA A 23 -28.27 -2.46 5.42
C ALA A 23 -29.24 -1.35 5.02
N THR A 24 -29.86 -1.51 3.86
CA THR A 24 -31.06 -0.76 3.49
C THR A 24 -32.18 -1.70 3.12
N VAL A 25 -33.40 -1.38 3.53
CA VAL A 25 -34.64 -2.01 3.08
C VAL A 25 -35.37 -1.00 2.20
N ASP A 26 -35.57 -1.35 0.93
CA ASP A 26 -36.18 -0.48 -0.09
C ASP A 26 -35.53 0.92 -0.15
N GLY A 27 -34.19 0.94 -0.06
CA GLY A 27 -33.37 2.15 -0.08
C GLY A 27 -33.35 2.94 1.23
N ARG A 28 -34.06 2.52 2.27
CA ARG A 28 -34.04 3.16 3.59
C ARG A 28 -33.05 2.47 4.52
N PRO A 29 -32.12 3.21 5.17
CA PRO A 29 -31.19 2.62 6.12
C PRO A 29 -31.90 1.92 7.28
N VAL A 30 -31.44 0.72 7.61
CA VAL A 30 -31.92 -0.05 8.76
C VAL A 30 -30.75 -0.59 9.54
N LYS A 31 -30.98 -0.88 10.83
CA LYS A 31 -29.96 -1.48 11.68
C LYS A 31 -29.77 -2.96 11.31
N VAL A 32 -28.50 -3.36 11.15
CA VAL A 32 -28.10 -4.78 11.12
C VAL A 32 -27.98 -5.26 12.55
N LEU A 33 -28.73 -6.31 12.89
CA LEU A 33 -28.73 -6.92 14.21
C LEU A 33 -27.79 -8.13 14.21
N PRO A 34 -27.05 -8.42 15.30
CA PRO A 34 -26.52 -9.75 15.51
C PRO A 34 -27.69 -10.72 15.74
N ALA A 35 -27.67 -11.86 15.04
CA ALA A 35 -28.65 -12.92 15.16
C ALA A 35 -27.93 -14.27 15.22
N ASP A 36 -28.51 -15.28 15.87
CA ASP A 36 -27.95 -16.64 15.97
C ASP A 36 -26.44 -16.66 16.28
N TYR A 37 -26.03 -15.83 17.24
CA TYR A 37 -24.65 -15.58 17.70
C TYR A 37 -23.72 -14.90 16.69
N LEU A 38 -23.70 -15.35 15.44
CA LEU A 38 -22.73 -14.92 14.44
C LEU A 38 -23.37 -14.33 13.18
N ASP A 39 -24.65 -14.59 12.93
CA ASP A 39 -25.34 -14.18 11.71
C ASP A 39 -25.86 -12.74 11.81
N GLN A 40 -26.32 -12.23 10.67
CA GLN A 40 -26.91 -10.90 10.56
C GLN A 40 -28.44 -11.01 10.46
N GLY A 41 -29.14 -10.20 11.24
CA GLY A 41 -30.58 -10.08 11.25
C GLY A 41 -31.04 -8.72 10.72
N ILE A 42 -32.02 -8.72 9.82
CA ILE A 42 -32.58 -7.50 9.23
C ILE A 42 -34.10 -7.53 9.39
N ALA A 43 -34.64 -6.56 10.11
CA ALA A 43 -36.08 -6.47 10.32
C ALA A 43 -36.79 -5.97 9.05
N VAL A 44 -37.86 -6.68 8.67
CA VAL A 44 -38.74 -6.30 7.57
C VAL A 44 -40.20 -6.34 8.02
N THR A 45 -41.02 -5.50 7.40
CA THR A 45 -42.47 -5.56 7.55
C THR A 45 -43.07 -6.67 6.69
N ALA A 46 -44.38 -6.90 6.82
CA ALA A 46 -45.10 -7.73 5.86
C ALA A 46 -45.05 -7.09 4.46
N GLY A 47 -44.85 -7.90 3.42
CA GLY A 47 -44.71 -7.47 2.04
C GLY A 47 -43.43 -7.95 1.38
N SER A 48 -43.19 -7.45 0.18
CA SER A 48 -41.99 -7.70 -0.60
C SER A 48 -41.00 -6.56 -0.43
N HIS A 49 -39.76 -6.90 -0.14
CA HIS A 49 -38.71 -5.96 0.20
C HIS A 49 -37.43 -6.27 -0.58
N THR A 50 -36.71 -5.22 -0.97
CA THR A 50 -35.35 -5.31 -1.49
C THR A 50 -34.37 -4.90 -0.40
N ILE A 51 -33.53 -5.85 -0.01
CA ILE A 51 -32.47 -5.64 0.97
C ILE A 51 -31.14 -5.47 0.25
N MET A 52 -30.43 -4.39 0.55
CA MET A 52 -29.05 -4.18 0.14
C MET A 52 -28.16 -4.21 1.37
N LEU A 53 -27.07 -4.96 1.29
CA LEU A 53 -26.04 -5.08 2.32
C LEU A 53 -24.75 -4.51 1.77
N THR A 54 -24.08 -3.68 2.57
CA THR A 54 -22.81 -3.06 2.19
C THR A 54 -21.85 -3.15 3.35
N TYR A 55 -20.63 -3.64 3.08
CA TYR A 55 -19.54 -3.67 4.04
C TYR A 55 -18.61 -2.50 3.77
N ASP A 56 -18.33 -1.70 4.80
CA ASP A 56 -17.44 -0.55 4.71
C ASP A 56 -16.53 -0.49 5.95
N ASP A 57 -15.26 -0.87 5.77
CA ASP A 57 -14.27 -0.97 6.86
C ASP A 57 -13.17 0.08 6.71
N PRO A 58 -13.13 1.08 7.62
CA PRO A 58 -12.12 2.14 7.59
C PRO A 58 -10.68 1.64 7.67
N SER A 59 -10.45 0.43 8.21
CA SER A 59 -9.10 -0.13 8.31
C SER A 59 -8.52 -0.52 6.95
N VAL A 60 -9.37 -0.89 5.98
CA VAL A 60 -8.95 -1.20 4.62
C VAL A 60 -8.41 0.05 3.94
N GLU A 61 -9.12 1.17 4.05
CA GLU A 61 -8.68 2.46 3.52
C GLU A 61 -7.35 2.89 4.16
N ALA A 62 -7.26 2.81 5.49
CA ALA A 62 -6.04 3.14 6.22
C ALA A 62 -4.85 2.25 5.79
N GLY A 63 -5.10 0.96 5.55
CA GLY A 63 -4.08 0.01 5.07
C GLY A 63 -3.58 0.33 3.66
N ILE A 64 -4.48 0.74 2.75
CA ILE A 64 -4.13 1.18 1.40
C ILE A 64 -3.25 2.44 1.46
N VAL A 65 -3.65 3.45 2.23
CA VAL A 65 -2.90 4.70 2.38
C VAL A 65 -1.52 4.44 3.01
N GLY A 66 -1.47 3.67 4.09
CA GLY A 66 -0.22 3.30 4.75
C GLY A 66 0.74 2.55 3.83
N SER A 67 0.20 1.61 3.04
CA SER A 67 0.99 0.83 2.06
C SER A 67 1.53 1.70 0.94
N ALA A 68 0.74 2.65 0.44
CA ALA A 68 1.18 3.62 -0.56
C ALA A 68 2.34 4.48 -0.03
N ILE A 69 2.23 5.01 1.18
CA ILE A 69 3.28 5.79 1.84
C ILE A 69 4.56 4.96 1.97
N ALA A 70 4.45 3.73 2.49
CA ALA A 70 5.60 2.84 2.68
C ALA A 70 6.31 2.55 1.36
N LEU A 71 5.55 2.27 0.29
CA LEU A 71 6.10 2.02 -1.03
C LEU A 71 6.78 3.26 -1.62
N THR A 72 6.18 4.44 -1.48
CA THR A 72 6.80 5.71 -1.91
C THR A 72 8.12 5.97 -1.18
N CYS A 73 8.16 5.77 0.14
CA CYS A 73 9.39 5.90 0.93
C CYS A 73 10.46 4.90 0.49
N LEU A 74 10.09 3.64 0.26
CA LEU A 74 11.01 2.60 -0.18
C LEU A 74 11.61 2.92 -1.56
N LEU A 75 10.78 3.29 -2.53
CA LEU A 75 11.22 3.66 -3.88
C LEU A 75 12.08 4.93 -3.85
N GLY A 76 11.71 5.93 -3.04
CA GLY A 76 12.50 7.14 -2.83
C GLY A 76 13.88 6.84 -2.25
N ALA A 77 13.95 6.01 -1.21
CA ALA A 77 15.22 5.57 -0.62
C ALA A 77 16.09 4.80 -1.64
N ALA A 78 15.50 3.87 -2.39
CA ALA A 78 16.20 3.12 -3.43
C ALA A 78 16.78 4.04 -4.52
N ALA A 79 15.99 5.03 -4.97
CA ALA A 79 16.44 6.02 -5.95
C ALA A 79 17.60 6.89 -5.43
N LEU A 80 17.52 7.34 -4.16
CA LEU A 80 18.60 8.11 -3.53
C LEU A 80 19.89 7.30 -3.40
N LEU A 81 19.79 6.05 -2.98
CA LEU A 81 20.95 5.15 -2.86
C LEU A 81 21.57 4.86 -4.23
N ALA A 82 20.75 4.54 -5.23
CA ALA A 82 21.23 4.32 -6.60
C ALA A 82 21.90 5.57 -7.20
N GLY A 83 21.36 6.77 -6.92
CA GLY A 83 21.95 8.04 -7.34
C GLY A 83 23.31 8.32 -6.69
N ARG A 84 23.47 7.99 -5.39
CA ARG A 84 24.76 8.13 -4.68
C ARG A 84 25.82 7.19 -5.24
N GLU A 85 25.45 5.95 -5.54
CA GLU A 85 26.37 4.97 -6.13
C GLU A 85 26.84 5.40 -7.52
N ARG A 86 25.93 5.91 -8.36
CA ARG A 86 26.29 6.45 -9.68
C ARG A 86 27.25 7.64 -9.58
N ARG A 87 27.03 8.57 -8.64
CA ARG A 87 27.95 9.71 -8.41
C ARG A 87 29.32 9.25 -7.90
N ARG A 88 29.37 8.25 -7.01
CA ARG A 88 30.64 7.68 -6.52
C ARG A 88 31.44 7.02 -7.64
N ARG A 89 30.79 6.26 -8.53
CA ARG A 89 31.45 5.62 -9.69
C ARG A 89 31.98 6.62 -10.72
N GLN A 90 31.33 7.78 -10.86
CA GLN A 90 31.79 8.84 -11.75
C GLN A 90 32.96 9.65 -11.17
N ALA A 91 33.21 9.57 -9.86
CA ALA A 91 34.44 10.03 -9.25
C ALA A 91 35.57 9.02 -9.52
N THR A 92 35.90 8.80 -10.79
CA THR A 92 37.15 8.13 -11.17
C THR A 92 38.30 8.97 -10.61
N PRO A 93 39.26 8.38 -9.85
CA PRO A 93 40.43 9.10 -9.40
C PRO A 93 41.13 9.70 -10.62
N ALA A 94 41.55 10.97 -10.52
CA ALA A 94 42.32 11.63 -11.57
C ALA A 94 43.42 10.66 -12.07
N PRO A 95 43.59 10.49 -13.39
CA PRO A 95 44.54 9.52 -13.92
C PRO A 95 45.91 9.81 -13.30
N TYR A 96 46.49 8.81 -12.65
CA TYR A 96 47.85 8.89 -12.13
C TYR A 96 48.77 9.21 -13.31
N ASN A 97 49.22 10.45 -13.36
CA ASN A 97 50.01 11.02 -14.43
C ASN A 97 51.43 10.43 -14.37
N VAL A 98 51.65 9.41 -15.20
CA VAL A 98 52.92 8.70 -15.43
C VAL A 98 54.05 9.65 -15.88
N THR A 99 53.74 10.88 -16.28
CA THR A 99 54.71 11.91 -16.66
C THR A 99 55.71 12.25 -15.55
N SER A 100 55.38 11.99 -14.27
CA SER A 100 56.29 12.26 -13.16
C SER A 100 57.49 11.29 -13.08
N SER A 101 57.39 10.07 -13.63
CA SER A 101 58.54 9.15 -13.66
C SER A 101 59.53 9.47 -14.78
N GLN A 102 59.04 9.93 -15.94
CA GLN A 102 59.89 10.32 -17.07
C GLN A 102 60.67 11.62 -16.82
N ALA A 103 60.12 12.53 -16.01
CA ALA A 103 60.84 13.72 -15.57
C ALA A 103 62.01 13.38 -14.61
N TYR A 104 61.90 12.29 -13.85
CA TYR A 104 62.97 11.82 -12.95
C TYR A 104 64.11 11.13 -13.72
N GLU A 105 63.78 10.27 -14.69
CA GLU A 105 64.79 9.60 -15.55
C GLU A 105 65.57 10.59 -16.43
N ALA A 106 64.93 11.65 -16.93
CA ALA A 106 65.61 12.69 -17.72
C ALA A 106 66.62 13.51 -16.87
N GLN A 107 66.45 13.54 -15.55
CA GLN A 107 67.34 14.27 -14.64
C GLN A 107 68.57 13.45 -14.21
N GLU A 108 68.49 12.12 -14.21
CA GLU A 108 69.62 11.23 -13.86
C GLU A 108 70.58 10.97 -15.04
N GLY A 109 70.08 10.96 -16.28
CA GLY A 109 70.92 10.75 -17.48
C GLY A 109 71.93 11.87 -17.78
N GLY A 110 71.75 13.06 -17.18
CA GLY A 110 72.60 14.23 -17.44
C GLY A 110 73.86 14.35 -16.58
N LYS A 111 74.04 13.52 -15.54
CA LYS A 111 75.18 13.64 -14.61
C LYS A 111 76.33 12.63 -14.82
N ALA A 112 76.24 11.73 -15.79
CA ALA A 112 77.23 10.67 -16.00
C ALA A 112 78.29 10.95 -17.08
N SER A 113 78.39 12.17 -17.62
CA SER A 113 79.43 12.52 -18.59
C SER A 113 80.13 13.82 -18.21
N ARG A 114 81.11 13.71 -17.32
CA ARG A 114 82.23 14.65 -17.20
C ARG A 114 83.42 13.99 -16.55
#